data_AF-A0A4Q5QF94-F1
#
_entry.id   AF-A0A4Q5QF94-F1
#
_cell.length_a   1.000
_cell.length_b   1.000
_cell.length_c   1.000
_cell.angle_alpha   90.00
_cell.angle_beta   90.00
_cell.angle_gamma   90.00
#
_symmetry.space_group_name_H-M   'P 1'
#
loop_
_entity.id
_entity.type
_entity.pdbx_description
1 polymer ?
#
loop_
_entity_poly.entity_id
_entity_poly.type
_entity_poly.pdbx_seq_one_letter_code
_entity_poly.pdbx_strand_id
1 'polypeptide(L)'
;MATEVKCPGCSQSFQIEEVMAEEYKKELKREMLSYKSKKDEEAQKIREELLRKQDEFDKKSRQQNQLFEERLANEKKQLQQQLEQNLRKSIASDFENERAMLINSNKEAEEKLKLSRQKEMEFLQREQQLKNKEAEMELVLQRKLQEQRGELSEQIRKQETEKNNLKETEHQLRVKELEKQLDDQKKLAEEM
;
A
#
# COMPACT_ATOMS: atom_id res chain seq x y z
N MET A 1 104.84 5.16 68.43
CA MET A 1 106.13 5.84 68.16
C MET A 1 106.35 5.73 66.67
N ALA A 2 105.97 6.76 65.90
CA ALA A 2 106.00 6.70 64.44
C ALA A 2 107.45 6.72 63.94
N THR A 3 107.79 5.77 63.06
CA THR A 3 109.14 5.60 62.52
C THR A 3 109.29 6.46 61.26
N GLU A 4 110.08 7.54 61.34
CA GLU A 4 110.34 8.45 60.21
C GLU A 4 111.50 7.94 59.35
N VAL A 5 111.24 7.78 58.04
CA VAL A 5 112.23 7.36 57.04
C VAL A 5 112.49 8.51 56.08
N LYS A 6 113.76 8.73 55.69
CA LYS A 6 114.18 9.83 54.80
C LYS A 6 114.30 9.38 53.35
N CYS A 7 113.74 10.15 52.42
CA CYS A 7 113.85 9.91 50.97
C CYS A 7 115.30 10.06 50.47
N PRO A 8 115.89 9.05 49.80
CA PRO A 8 117.26 9.14 49.30
C PRO A 8 117.48 10.16 48.16
N GLY A 9 116.41 10.61 47.49
CA GLY A 9 116.49 11.52 46.34
C GLY A 9 116.27 13.00 46.67
N CYS A 10 115.60 13.32 47.78
CA CYS A 10 115.26 14.71 48.14
C CYS A 10 115.33 15.03 49.64
N SER A 11 115.83 14.12 50.48
CA SER A 11 116.07 14.32 51.93
C SER A 11 114.87 14.75 52.78
N GLN A 12 113.64 14.59 52.28
CA GLN A 12 112.41 14.79 53.06
C GLN A 12 112.16 13.58 53.99
N SER A 13 111.89 13.82 55.29
CA SER A 13 111.45 12.80 56.24
C SER A 13 109.94 12.62 56.18
N PHE A 14 109.48 11.38 56.03
CA PHE A 14 108.05 11.05 56.00
C PHE A 14 107.76 9.82 56.88
N GLN A 15 106.55 9.74 57.42
CA GLN A 15 106.11 8.62 58.23
C GLN A 15 105.58 7.51 57.32
N ILE A 16 106.04 6.27 57.51
CA ILE A 16 105.64 5.11 56.67
C ILE A 16 104.10 4.93 56.68
N GLU A 17 103.46 5.26 57.81
CA GLU A 17 102.01 5.24 57.99
C GLU A 17 101.27 6.20 57.04
N GLU A 18 101.86 7.36 56.67
CA GLU A 18 101.25 8.31 55.74
C GLU A 18 101.26 7.80 54.30
N VAL A 19 102.36 7.16 53.86
CA VAL A 19 102.46 6.59 52.51
C VAL A 19 101.53 5.39 52.35
N MET A 20 101.48 4.50 53.35
CA MET A 20 100.55 3.35 53.40
C MET A 20 99.08 3.82 53.46
N ALA A 21 98.77 4.87 54.21
CA ALA A 21 97.42 5.44 54.27
C ALA A 21 97.01 6.12 52.95
N GLU A 22 97.95 6.68 52.19
CA GLU A 22 97.69 7.29 50.90
C GLU A 22 97.46 6.24 49.79
N GLU A 23 98.20 5.12 49.82
CA GLU A 23 97.94 3.95 48.98
C GLU A 23 96.58 3.30 49.30
N TYR A 24 96.28 3.08 50.58
CA TYR A 24 94.97 2.56 51.02
C TYR A 24 93.81 3.48 50.63
N LYS A 25 93.97 4.82 50.75
CA LYS A 25 92.99 5.79 50.25
C LYS A 25 92.81 5.74 48.73
N LYS A 26 93.89 5.49 47.97
CA LYS A 26 93.83 5.34 46.51
C LYS A 26 93.11 4.05 46.12
N GLU A 27 93.37 2.93 46.80
CA GLU A 27 92.66 1.67 46.59
C GLU A 27 91.17 1.78 46.95
N LEU A 28 90.85 2.34 48.13
CA LEU A 28 89.45 2.55 48.56
C LEU A 28 88.69 3.47 47.59
N LYS A 29 89.35 4.50 47.03
CA LYS A 29 88.78 5.35 45.97
C LYS A 29 88.55 4.57 44.68
N ARG A 30 89.48 3.69 44.27
CA ARG A 30 89.29 2.83 43.08
C ARG A 30 88.14 1.86 43.29
N GLU A 31 88.03 1.23 44.45
CA GLU A 31 86.93 0.34 44.79
C GLU A 31 85.59 1.08 44.79
N MET A 32 85.52 2.25 45.43
CA MET A 32 84.31 3.09 45.39
C MET A 32 83.93 3.52 43.98
N LEU A 33 84.90 3.95 43.16
CA LEU A 33 84.65 4.31 41.76
C LEU A 33 84.16 3.09 40.94
N SER A 34 84.76 1.91 41.15
CA SER A 34 84.34 0.68 40.47
C SER A 34 82.94 0.23 40.90
N TYR A 35 82.62 0.35 42.20
CA TYR A 35 81.31 0.03 42.74
C TYR A 35 80.25 1.01 42.21
N LYS A 36 80.57 2.30 42.18
CA LYS A 36 79.69 3.33 41.62
C LYS A 36 79.43 3.09 40.14
N SER A 37 80.46 2.79 39.35
CA SER A 37 80.32 2.43 37.92
C SER A 37 79.41 1.22 37.73
N LYS A 38 79.61 0.14 38.51
CA LYS A 38 78.75 -1.05 38.44
C LYS A 38 77.29 -0.74 38.80
N LYS A 39 77.05 0.09 39.81
CA LYS A 39 75.70 0.50 40.21
C LYS A 39 75.04 1.42 39.18
N ASP A 40 75.80 2.30 38.56
CA ASP A 40 75.32 3.16 37.48
C ASP A 40 74.97 2.31 36.23
N GLU A 41 75.77 1.29 35.90
CA GLU A 41 75.47 0.32 34.83
C GLU A 41 74.23 -0.54 35.13
N GLU A 42 74.09 -1.05 36.36
CA GLU A 42 72.88 -1.79 36.79
C GLU A 42 71.63 -0.91 36.70
N ALA A 43 71.72 0.35 37.16
CA ALA A 43 70.62 1.30 37.09
C ALA A 43 70.25 1.66 35.64
N GLN A 44 71.24 1.77 34.74
CA GLN A 44 71.00 1.97 33.31
C GLN A 44 70.27 0.77 32.70
N LYS A 45 70.71 -0.46 32.96
CA LYS A 45 70.04 -1.68 32.46
C LYS A 45 68.60 -1.77 32.93
N ILE A 46 68.34 -1.50 34.22
CA ILE A 46 66.97 -1.51 34.77
C ILE A 46 66.10 -0.44 34.11
N ARG A 47 66.63 0.77 33.86
CA ARG A 47 65.89 1.83 33.16
C ARG A 47 65.57 1.44 31.72
N GLU A 48 66.51 0.86 30.99
CA GLU A 48 66.28 0.38 29.63
C GLU A 48 65.23 -0.74 29.59
N GLU A 49 65.27 -1.70 30.52
CA GLU A 49 64.25 -2.75 30.61
C GLU A 49 62.86 -2.21 30.94
N LEU A 50 62.77 -1.23 31.84
CA LEU A 50 61.50 -0.57 32.18
C LEU A 50 60.93 0.17 30.96
N LEU A 51 61.77 0.92 30.22
CA LEU A 51 61.36 1.59 28.99
C LEU A 51 60.87 0.60 27.94
N ARG A 52 61.56 -0.54 27.75
CA ARG A 52 61.12 -1.58 26.82
C ARG A 52 59.78 -2.19 27.22
N LYS A 53 59.58 -2.50 28.50
CA LYS A 53 58.31 -3.03 29.01
C LYS A 53 57.16 -2.04 28.84
N GLN A 54 57.43 -0.75 29.06
CA GLN A 54 56.45 0.32 28.85
C GLN A 54 56.06 0.42 27.36
N ASP A 55 57.05 0.42 26.45
CA ASP A 55 56.81 0.45 25.00
C ASP A 55 56.02 -0.78 24.51
N GLU A 56 56.32 -1.98 25.03
CA GLU A 56 55.58 -3.21 24.70
C GLU A 56 54.13 -3.16 25.19
N PHE A 57 53.92 -2.65 26.40
CA PHE A 57 52.58 -2.46 26.96
C PHE A 57 51.77 -1.46 26.12
N ASP A 58 52.37 -0.32 25.78
CA ASP A 58 51.73 0.71 24.96
C ASP A 58 51.41 0.20 23.55
N LYS A 59 52.32 -0.58 22.94
CA LYS A 59 52.07 -1.23 21.64
C LYS A 59 50.91 -2.22 21.71
N LYS A 60 50.88 -3.09 22.73
CA LYS A 60 49.77 -4.05 22.91
C LYS A 60 48.44 -3.34 23.17
N SER A 61 48.44 -2.30 24.00
CA SER A 61 47.27 -1.48 24.29
C SER A 61 46.73 -0.83 23.01
N ARG A 62 47.60 -0.22 22.20
CA ARG A 62 47.22 0.36 20.91
C ARG A 62 46.66 -0.67 19.94
N GLN A 63 47.28 -1.85 19.84
CA GLN A 63 46.78 -2.93 18.97
C GLN A 63 45.41 -3.43 19.41
N GLN A 64 45.18 -3.61 20.71
CA GLN A 64 43.87 -4.01 21.22
C GLN A 64 42.81 -2.95 20.97
N ASN A 65 43.13 -1.67 21.18
CA ASN A 65 42.21 -0.57 20.89
C ASN A 65 41.86 -0.50 19.40
N GLN A 66 42.84 -0.68 18.50
CA GLN A 66 42.59 -0.70 17.06
C GLN A 66 41.68 -1.87 16.65
N LEU A 67 41.94 -3.07 17.16
CA LEU A 67 41.09 -4.24 16.88
C LEU A 67 39.68 -4.06 17.43
N PHE A 68 39.54 -3.42 18.59
CA PHE A 68 38.23 -3.13 19.18
C PHE A 68 37.46 -2.09 18.36
N GLU A 69 38.13 -1.00 17.94
CA GLU A 69 37.53 0.02 17.08
C GLU A 69 37.10 -0.57 15.73
N GLU A 70 37.91 -1.44 15.13
CA GLU A 70 37.57 -2.12 13.87
C GLU A 70 36.35 -3.04 14.03
N ARG A 71 36.30 -3.86 15.09
CA ARG A 71 35.15 -4.70 15.39
C ARG A 71 33.89 -3.87 15.61
N LEU A 72 33.99 -2.81 16.41
CA LEU A 72 32.87 -1.91 16.70
C LEU A 72 32.35 -1.23 15.43
N ALA A 73 33.26 -0.79 14.53
CA ALA A 73 32.89 -0.21 13.25
C ALA A 73 32.17 -1.22 12.35
N ASN A 74 32.66 -2.45 12.30
CA ASN A 74 32.05 -3.53 11.51
C ASN A 74 30.66 -3.92 12.04
N GLU A 75 30.49 -4.05 13.35
CA GLU A 75 29.18 -4.32 13.98
C GLU A 75 28.19 -3.20 13.73
N LYS A 76 28.61 -1.93 13.88
CA LYS A 76 27.76 -0.77 13.55
C LYS A 76 27.31 -0.79 12.09
N LYS A 77 28.22 -1.11 11.16
CA LYS A 77 27.90 -1.20 9.74
C LYS A 77 26.93 -2.34 9.45
N GLN A 78 27.15 -3.52 10.04
CA GLN A 78 26.24 -4.66 9.89
C GLN A 78 24.85 -4.35 10.44
N LEU A 79 24.78 -3.72 11.62
CA LEU A 79 23.51 -3.33 12.23
C LEU A 79 22.76 -2.29 11.38
N GLN A 80 23.47 -1.29 10.85
CA GLN A 80 22.89 -0.31 9.91
C GLN A 80 22.34 -1.00 8.66
N GLN A 81 23.10 -1.92 8.06
CA GLN A 81 22.66 -2.66 6.86
C GLN A 81 21.44 -3.54 7.15
N GLN A 82 21.40 -4.22 8.30
CA GLN A 82 20.26 -5.04 8.70
C GLN A 82 19.01 -4.17 8.95
N LEU A 83 19.16 -3.04 9.64
CA LEU A 83 18.10 -2.07 9.84
C LEU A 83 17.56 -1.54 8.51
N GLU A 84 18.44 -1.10 7.60
CA GLU A 84 18.04 -0.62 6.27
C GLU A 84 17.31 -1.69 5.46
N GLN A 85 17.79 -2.94 5.48
CA GLN A 85 17.13 -4.05 4.79
C GLN A 85 15.75 -4.37 5.38
N ASN A 86 15.65 -4.40 6.71
CA ASN A 86 14.38 -4.65 7.39
C ASN A 86 13.38 -3.52 7.14
N LEU A 87 13.83 -2.26 7.20
CA LEU A 87 13.01 -1.11 6.85
C LEU A 87 12.55 -1.16 5.40
N ARG A 88 13.45 -1.44 4.44
CA ARG A 88 13.08 -1.58 3.02
C ARG A 88 12.05 -2.70 2.81
N LYS A 89 12.21 -3.84 3.47
CA LYS A 89 11.25 -4.96 3.37
C LYS A 89 9.89 -4.61 3.99
N SER A 90 9.89 -3.98 5.16
CA SER A 90 8.64 -3.53 5.80
C SER A 90 7.92 -2.53 4.92
N ILE A 91 8.62 -1.48 4.47
CA ILE A 91 8.06 -0.44 3.60
C ILE A 91 7.52 -1.04 2.31
N ALA A 92 8.26 -1.95 1.66
CA ALA A 92 7.80 -2.62 0.44
C ALA A 92 6.53 -3.45 0.69
N SER A 93 6.50 -4.23 1.78
CA SER A 93 5.32 -5.02 2.17
C SER A 93 4.11 -4.14 2.46
N ASP A 94 4.29 -3.02 3.17
CA ASP A 94 3.20 -2.11 3.51
C ASP A 94 2.61 -1.46 2.25
N PHE A 95 3.46 -1.01 1.32
CA PHE A 95 3.01 -0.47 0.03
C PHE A 95 2.35 -1.52 -0.85
N GLU A 96 2.84 -2.77 -0.86
CA GLU A 96 2.20 -3.86 -1.60
C GLU A 96 0.80 -4.16 -1.05
N ASN A 97 0.64 -4.19 0.27
CA ASN A 97 -0.63 -4.38 0.94
C ASN A 97 -1.61 -3.24 0.64
N GLU A 98 -1.17 -1.99 0.81
CA GLU A 98 -1.99 -0.81 0.52
C GLU A 98 -2.40 -0.77 -0.96
N ARG A 99 -1.45 -1.03 -1.86
CA ARG A 99 -1.72 -1.11 -3.30
C ARG A 99 -2.71 -2.22 -3.64
N ALA A 100 -2.60 -3.39 -3.02
CA ALA A 100 -3.53 -4.49 -3.21
C ALA A 100 -4.95 -4.11 -2.74
N MET A 101 -5.07 -3.47 -1.57
CA MET A 101 -6.36 -2.98 -1.06
C MET A 101 -6.98 -1.93 -1.99
N LEU A 102 -6.20 -0.96 -2.47
CA LEU A 102 -6.66 0.05 -3.41
C LEU A 102 -7.12 -0.55 -4.74
N ILE A 103 -6.35 -1.51 -5.29
CA ILE A 103 -6.73 -2.21 -6.52
C ILE A 103 -8.05 -2.98 -6.33
N ASN A 104 -8.20 -3.68 -5.21
CA ASN A 104 -9.44 -4.43 -4.93
C ASN A 104 -10.64 -3.51 -4.75
N SER A 105 -10.49 -2.42 -3.99
CA SER A 105 -11.53 -1.40 -3.82
C SER A 105 -11.95 -0.79 -5.16
N ASN A 106 -10.98 -0.48 -6.03
CA ASN A 106 -11.28 0.09 -7.34
C ASN A 106 -11.98 -0.93 -8.26
N LYS A 107 -11.58 -2.20 -8.23
CA LYS A 107 -12.28 -3.28 -8.95
C LYS A 107 -13.73 -3.43 -8.48
N GLU A 108 -13.97 -3.44 -7.16
CA GLU A 108 -15.32 -3.52 -6.62
C GLU A 108 -16.18 -2.30 -7.03
N ALA A 109 -15.59 -1.11 -7.04
CA ALA A 109 -16.27 0.10 -7.51
C ALA A 109 -16.60 0.02 -9.00
N GLU A 110 -15.68 -0.46 -9.84
CA GLU A 110 -15.92 -0.68 -11.26
C GLU A 110 -17.01 -1.72 -11.51
N GLU A 111 -17.04 -2.82 -10.77
CA GLU A 111 -18.10 -3.85 -10.87
C GLU A 111 -19.46 -3.31 -10.45
N LYS A 112 -19.53 -2.57 -9.33
CA LYS A 112 -20.76 -1.90 -8.89
C LYS A 112 -21.25 -0.90 -9.95
N LEU A 113 -20.34 -0.14 -10.56
CA LEU A 113 -20.68 0.80 -11.63
C LEU A 113 -21.19 0.08 -12.88
N LYS A 114 -20.57 -1.03 -13.28
CA LYS A 114 -21.04 -1.86 -14.41
C LYS A 114 -22.44 -2.41 -14.14
N LEU A 115 -22.67 -2.96 -12.95
CA LEU A 115 -23.99 -3.46 -12.55
C LEU A 115 -25.05 -2.35 -12.52
N SER A 116 -24.69 -1.16 -12.02
CA SER A 116 -25.61 0.00 -12.03
C SER A 116 -25.98 0.40 -13.46
N ARG A 117 -25.00 0.48 -14.36
CA ARG A 117 -25.22 0.81 -15.78
C ARG A 117 -26.05 -0.24 -16.50
N GLN A 118 -25.84 -1.52 -16.21
CA GLN A 118 -26.66 -2.61 -16.77
C GLN A 118 -28.12 -2.48 -16.30
N LYS A 119 -28.35 -2.25 -15.01
CA LYS A 119 -29.71 -2.04 -14.48
C LYS A 119 -30.40 -0.82 -15.09
N GLU A 120 -29.67 0.27 -15.27
CA GLU A 120 -30.19 1.47 -15.91
C GLU A 120 -30.56 1.22 -17.38
N MET A 121 -29.72 0.49 -18.11
CA MET A 121 -30.00 0.09 -19.50
C MET A 121 -31.22 -0.84 -19.59
N GLU A 122 -31.31 -1.85 -18.73
CA GLU A 122 -32.47 -2.74 -18.66
C GLU A 122 -33.75 -1.98 -18.32
N PHE A 123 -33.67 -1.03 -17.39
CA PHE A 123 -34.79 -0.18 -17.02
C PHE A 123 -35.28 0.65 -18.21
N LEU A 124 -34.38 1.33 -18.92
CA LEU A 124 -34.73 2.13 -20.10
C LEU A 124 -35.31 1.26 -21.24
N GLN A 125 -34.76 0.05 -21.45
CA GLN A 125 -35.31 -0.89 -22.43
C GLN A 125 -36.73 -1.33 -22.05
N ARG A 126 -36.97 -1.64 -20.77
CA ARG A 126 -38.32 -2.00 -20.29
C ARG A 126 -39.27 -0.82 -20.42
N GLU A 127 -38.84 0.40 -20.09
CA GLU A 127 -39.66 1.60 -20.25
C GLU A 127 -40.05 1.83 -21.71
N GLN A 128 -39.11 1.69 -22.65
CA GLN A 128 -39.39 1.80 -24.07
C GLN A 128 -40.34 0.70 -24.56
N GLN A 129 -40.17 -0.55 -24.09
CA GLN A 129 -41.08 -1.65 -24.42
C GLN A 129 -42.50 -1.40 -23.89
N LEU A 130 -42.63 -0.85 -22.68
CA LEU A 130 -43.94 -0.50 -22.12
C LEU A 130 -44.61 0.60 -22.93
N LYS A 131 -43.89 1.68 -23.27
CA LYS A 131 -44.42 2.75 -24.13
C LYS A 131 -44.88 2.22 -25.50
N ASN A 132 -44.10 1.33 -26.11
CA ASN A 132 -44.48 0.72 -27.38
C ASN A 132 -45.75 -0.14 -27.23
N LYS A 133 -45.85 -0.95 -26.16
CA LYS A 133 -47.04 -1.77 -25.89
C LYS A 133 -48.27 -0.92 -25.60
N GLU A 134 -48.14 0.18 -24.88
CA GLU A 134 -49.22 1.14 -24.62
C GLU A 134 -49.72 1.74 -25.94
N ALA A 135 -48.82 2.23 -26.80
CA ALA A 135 -49.17 2.76 -28.11
C ALA A 135 -49.84 1.70 -29.02
N GLU A 136 -49.33 0.46 -29.03
CA GLU A 136 -49.96 -0.65 -29.76
C GLU A 136 -51.36 -0.97 -29.21
N MET A 137 -51.53 -0.96 -27.89
CA MET A 137 -52.82 -1.22 -27.24
C MET A 137 -53.83 -0.13 -27.55
N GLU A 138 -53.42 1.14 -27.55
CA GLU A 138 -54.26 2.27 -27.98
C GLU A 138 -54.71 2.12 -29.45
N LEU A 139 -53.79 1.74 -30.34
CA LEU A 139 -54.12 1.49 -31.75
C LEU A 139 -55.10 0.32 -31.91
N VAL A 140 -54.90 -0.78 -31.18
CA VAL A 140 -55.82 -1.92 -31.19
C VAL A 140 -57.20 -1.53 -30.65
N LEU A 141 -57.25 -0.73 -29.58
CA LEU A 141 -58.50 -0.22 -29.03
C LEU A 141 -59.24 0.66 -30.05
N GLN A 142 -58.53 1.60 -30.70
CA GLN A 142 -59.12 2.44 -31.75
C GLN A 142 -59.66 1.60 -32.91
N ARG A 143 -58.92 0.58 -33.36
CA ARG A 143 -59.40 -0.35 -34.41
C ARG A 143 -60.68 -1.07 -34.00
N LYS A 144 -60.73 -1.62 -32.79
CA LYS A 144 -61.94 -2.29 -32.26
C LYS A 144 -63.13 -1.35 -32.16
N LEU A 145 -62.91 -0.10 -31.72
CA LEU A 145 -63.97 0.90 -31.65
C LEU A 145 -64.49 1.27 -33.05
N GLN A 146 -63.60 1.35 -34.05
CA GLN A 146 -63.97 1.60 -35.44
C GLN A 146 -64.80 0.44 -36.01
N GLU A 147 -64.39 -0.79 -35.74
CA GLU A 147 -65.09 -2.01 -36.14
C GLU A 147 -66.49 -2.08 -35.52
N GLN A 148 -66.61 -1.89 -34.20
CA GLN A 148 -67.90 -1.84 -33.52
C GLN A 148 -68.82 -0.72 -34.01
N ARG A 149 -68.27 0.45 -34.36
CA ARG A 149 -69.04 1.54 -35.00
C ARG A 149 -69.57 1.13 -36.37
N GLY A 150 -68.77 0.40 -37.16
CA GLY A 150 -69.19 -0.19 -38.43
C GLY A 150 -70.35 -1.18 -38.24
N GLU A 151 -70.20 -2.13 -37.32
CA GLU A 151 -71.24 -3.12 -36.98
C GLU A 151 -72.55 -2.44 -36.54
N LEU A 152 -72.47 -1.45 -35.65
CA LEU A 152 -73.64 -0.65 -35.22
C LEU A 152 -74.29 0.07 -36.39
N SER A 153 -73.50 0.66 -37.30
CA SER A 153 -74.03 1.35 -38.48
C SER A 153 -74.75 0.38 -39.42
N GLU A 154 -74.21 -0.82 -39.63
CA GLU A 154 -74.89 -1.87 -40.41
C GLU A 154 -76.17 -2.35 -39.72
N GLN A 155 -76.15 -2.55 -38.41
CA GLN A 155 -77.34 -2.92 -37.64
C GLN A 155 -78.44 -1.85 -37.75
N ILE A 156 -78.07 -0.56 -37.64
CA ILE A 156 -79.02 0.55 -37.81
C ILE A 156 -79.61 0.54 -39.22
N ARG A 157 -78.80 0.34 -40.26
CA ARG A 157 -79.30 0.24 -41.65
C ARG A 157 -80.26 -0.95 -41.83
N LYS A 158 -79.94 -2.11 -41.26
CA LYS A 158 -80.83 -3.29 -41.26
C LYS A 158 -82.15 -2.98 -40.55
N GLN A 159 -82.11 -2.40 -39.36
CA GLN A 159 -83.32 -2.01 -38.62
C GLN A 159 -84.15 -0.96 -39.37
N GLU A 160 -83.52 -0.01 -40.05
CA GLU A 160 -84.23 1.02 -40.82
C GLU A 160 -84.89 0.43 -42.08
N THR A 161 -84.20 -0.45 -42.80
CA THR A 161 -84.77 -1.18 -43.95
C THR A 161 -85.91 -2.11 -43.53
N GLU A 162 -85.75 -2.86 -42.43
CA GLU A 162 -86.83 -3.67 -41.84
C GLU A 162 -88.04 -2.83 -41.46
N LYS A 163 -87.82 -1.68 -40.80
CA LYS A 163 -88.89 -0.75 -40.43
C LYS A 163 -89.62 -0.17 -41.65
N ASN A 164 -88.90 0.17 -42.72
CA ASN A 164 -89.49 0.66 -43.95
C ASN A 164 -90.28 -0.43 -44.66
N ASN A 165 -89.74 -1.65 -44.75
CA ASN A 165 -90.44 -2.80 -45.30
C ASN A 165 -91.73 -3.10 -44.53
N LEU A 166 -91.70 -3.05 -43.18
CA LEU A 166 -92.88 -3.22 -42.35
C LEU A 166 -93.95 -2.17 -42.66
N LYS A 167 -93.57 -0.89 -42.71
CA LYS A 167 -94.49 0.19 -43.11
C LYS A 167 -95.07 -0.05 -44.50
N GLU A 168 -94.25 -0.45 -45.46
CA GLU A 168 -94.70 -0.72 -46.82
C GLU A 168 -95.67 -1.90 -46.88
N THR A 169 -95.41 -2.97 -46.12
CA THR A 169 -96.35 -4.08 -45.98
C THR A 169 -97.66 -3.68 -45.29
N GLU A 170 -97.61 -2.84 -44.25
CA GLU A 170 -98.80 -2.28 -43.60
C GLU A 170 -99.62 -1.42 -44.58
N HIS A 171 -98.95 -0.57 -45.36
CA HIS A 171 -99.60 0.23 -46.40
C HIS A 171 -100.22 -0.66 -47.48
N GLN A 172 -99.52 -1.69 -47.97
CA GLN A 172 -100.05 -2.64 -48.95
C GLN A 172 -101.28 -3.40 -48.44
N LEU A 173 -101.26 -3.85 -47.18
CA LEU A 173 -102.42 -4.50 -46.56
C LEU A 173 -103.60 -3.55 -46.47
N ARG A 174 -103.37 -2.30 -46.05
CA ARG A 174 -104.42 -1.27 -45.97
C ARG A 174 -105.01 -0.93 -47.33
N VAL A 175 -104.19 -0.89 -48.39
CA VAL A 175 -104.67 -0.72 -49.78
C VAL A 175 -105.53 -1.91 -50.19
N LYS A 176 -105.09 -3.14 -49.96
CA LYS A 176 -105.87 -4.36 -50.25
C LYS A 176 -107.21 -4.40 -49.50
N GLU A 177 -107.23 -3.96 -48.24
CA GLU A 177 -108.46 -3.83 -47.46
C GLU A 177 -109.41 -2.80 -48.06
N LEU A 178 -108.90 -1.63 -48.46
CA LEU A 178 -109.68 -0.58 -49.13
C LEU A 178 -110.19 -1.04 -50.51
N GLU A 179 -109.36 -1.73 -51.30
CA GLU A 179 -109.76 -2.34 -52.58
C GLU A 179 -110.89 -3.35 -52.38
N LYS A 180 -110.78 -4.22 -51.37
CA LYS A 180 -111.83 -5.17 -51.03
C LYS A 180 -113.12 -4.45 -50.60
N GLN A 181 -113.03 -3.40 -49.78
CA GLN A 181 -114.20 -2.60 -49.40
C GLN A 181 -114.87 -1.95 -50.62
N LEU A 182 -114.10 -1.47 -51.59
CA LEU A 182 -114.61 -0.90 -52.84
C LEU A 182 -115.28 -1.97 -53.71
N ASP A 183 -114.70 -3.17 -53.81
CA ASP A 183 -115.29 -4.28 -54.56
C ASP A 183 -116.59 -4.78 -53.90
N ASP A 184 -116.62 -4.87 -52.57
CA ASP A 184 -117.83 -5.20 -51.82
C ASP A 184 -118.92 -4.13 -52.00
N GLN A 185 -118.55 -2.83 -52.04
CA GLN A 185 -119.48 -1.74 -52.37
C GLN A 185 -119.99 -1.81 -53.82
N LYS A 186 -119.14 -2.16 -54.79
CA LYS A 186 -119.54 -2.34 -56.19
C LYS A 186 -120.52 -3.49 -56.34
N LYS A 187 -120.27 -4.63 -55.71
CA LYS A 187 -121.19 -5.77 -55.72
C LYS A 187 -122.55 -5.41 -55.10
N LEU A 188 -122.56 -4.69 -53.98
CA LEU A 188 -123.80 -4.19 -53.40
C LEU A 188 -124.56 -3.24 -54.32
N ALA A 189 -123.86 -2.44 -55.13
CA ALA A 189 -124.46 -1.57 -56.12
C ALA A 189 -124.92 -2.30 -57.40
N GLU A 190 -124.35 -3.47 -57.72
CA GLU A 190 -124.76 -4.35 -58.83
C GLU A 190 -125.91 -5.30 -58.45
N GLU A 191 -126.06 -5.61 -57.15
CA GLU A 191 -127.17 -6.41 -56.61
C GLU A 191 -128.44 -5.59 -56.27
N MET A 192 -128.39 -4.26 -56.44
CA MET A 192 -129.55 -3.34 -56.39
C MET A 192 -130.02 -2.94 -57.78
#